data_AF-A0A5C6FBJ1-F1
#
_entry.id   AF-A0A5C6FBJ1-F1
#
_cell.length_a   1.000
_cell.length_b   1.000
_cell.length_c   1.000
_cell.angle_alpha   90.00
_cell.angle_beta   90.00
_cell.angle_gamma   90.00
#
_symmetry.space_group_name_H-M   'P 1'
#
loop_
_entity.id
_entity.type
_entity.pdbx_description
1 polymer ?
#
loop_
_entity_poly.entity_id
_entity_poly.type
_entity_poly.pdbx_seq_one_letter_code
_entity_poly.pdbx_strand_id
1 'polypeptide(L)'
;MTGRRFASLSSFGLAAIAAIAISGCRGNGFFPPAGPMNQQQANAIAHDPFPQNGIAPDELASRPPDYQQPLPEAVRNRLVPDAMPWLGR
;
A
#
# COMPACT_ATOMS: atom_id res chain seq x y z
N MET A 1 -49.14 30.59 -7.42
CA MET A 1 -48.01 30.76 -6.48
C MET A 1 -47.25 29.45 -6.39
N THR A 2 -46.36 29.18 -7.35
CA THR A 2 -45.66 27.89 -7.48
C THR A 2 -44.34 28.17 -8.21
N GLY A 3 -43.20 27.73 -7.66
CA GLY A 3 -41.96 27.67 -8.46
C GLY A 3 -40.63 28.08 -7.83
N ARG A 4 -40.51 28.41 -6.54
CA ARG A 4 -39.21 28.83 -5.95
C ARG A 4 -38.48 27.80 -5.08
N ARG A 5 -39.01 26.58 -4.91
CA ARG A 5 -38.40 25.57 -4.00
C ARG A 5 -37.43 24.59 -4.67
N PHE A 6 -37.53 24.38 -5.99
CA PHE A 6 -36.67 23.42 -6.71
C PHE A 6 -35.27 23.94 -7.07
N ALA A 7 -35.10 25.25 -7.23
CA ALA A 7 -33.79 25.85 -7.57
C ALA A 7 -32.77 25.83 -6.42
N SER A 8 -33.24 25.70 -5.17
CA SER A 8 -32.37 25.68 -3.98
C SER A 8 -31.69 24.30 -3.76
N LEU A 9 -32.40 23.21 -4.10
CA LEU A 9 -31.89 21.84 -3.96
C LEU A 9 -30.77 21.52 -4.96
N SER A 10 -30.81 22.05 -6.19
CA SER A 10 -29.75 21.80 -7.19
C SER A 10 -28.44 22.49 -6.83
N SER A 11 -28.51 23.67 -6.21
CA SER A 11 -27.33 24.46 -5.83
C SER A 11 -26.52 23.78 -4.71
N PHE A 12 -27.20 23.15 -3.75
CA PHE A 12 -26.54 22.37 -2.70
C PHE A 12 -25.86 21.10 -3.23
N GLY A 13 -26.51 20.40 -4.16
CA GLY A 13 -25.91 19.21 -4.79
C GLY A 13 -24.63 19.54 -5.56
N LEU A 14 -24.63 20.64 -6.32
CA LEU A 14 -23.49 21.08 -7.11
C LEU A 14 -22.32 21.55 -6.22
N ALA A 15 -22.61 22.23 -5.11
CA ALA A 15 -21.61 22.63 -4.13
C ALA A 15 -20.97 21.43 -3.40
N ALA A 16 -21.74 20.40 -3.09
CA ALA A 16 -21.22 19.17 -2.47
C ALA A 16 -20.28 18.40 -3.42
N ILE A 17 -20.67 18.26 -4.69
CA ILE A 17 -19.82 17.61 -5.72
C ILE A 17 -18.54 18.41 -5.93
N ALA A 18 -18.63 19.74 -6.00
CA ALA A 18 -17.47 20.61 -6.10
C ALA A 18 -16.54 20.41 -4.90
N ALA A 19 -17.06 20.40 -3.66
CA ALA A 19 -16.28 20.20 -2.45
C ALA A 19 -15.50 18.87 -2.46
N ILE A 20 -16.12 17.78 -2.92
CA ILE A 20 -15.47 16.45 -3.04
C ILE A 20 -14.37 16.48 -4.12
N ALA A 21 -14.59 17.20 -5.22
CA ALA A 21 -13.61 17.31 -6.31
C ALA A 21 -12.35 18.10 -5.91
N ILE A 22 -12.45 19.07 -4.99
CA ILE A 22 -11.29 19.83 -4.48
C ILE A 22 -10.65 19.19 -3.24
N SER A 23 -11.35 18.32 -2.50
CA SER A 23 -10.74 17.48 -1.47
C SER A 23 -9.97 16.32 -2.11
N GLY A 24 -8.82 16.60 -2.69
CA GLY A 24 -7.91 15.56 -3.17
C GLY A 24 -7.28 14.76 -2.03
N CYS A 25 -6.83 13.53 -2.30
CA CYS A 25 -6.10 12.66 -1.36
C CYS A 25 -4.67 13.17 -1.02
N ARG A 26 -4.47 14.47 -0.79
CA ARG A 26 -3.17 15.03 -0.41
C ARG A 26 -2.86 14.74 1.06
N GLY A 27 -2.31 13.55 1.29
CA GLY A 27 -1.17 13.29 2.18
C GLY A 27 -1.37 13.37 3.70
N ASN A 28 -2.41 14.03 4.22
CA ASN A 28 -2.63 14.13 5.66
C ASN A 28 -3.62 13.06 6.14
N GLY A 29 -3.28 11.79 5.86
CA GLY A 29 -4.05 10.66 6.35
C GLY A 29 -3.90 10.48 7.85
N PHE A 30 -4.84 9.77 8.48
CA PHE A 30 -4.68 9.28 9.86
C PHE A 30 -3.47 8.37 10.05
N PHE A 31 -2.92 7.86 8.95
CA PHE A 31 -1.75 6.99 8.94
C PHE A 31 -0.46 7.80 8.79
N PRO A 32 0.65 7.32 9.38
CA PRO A 32 1.96 7.90 9.15
C PRO A 32 2.27 7.94 7.64
N PRO A 33 3.03 8.94 7.19
CA PRO A 33 3.44 9.03 5.80
C PRO A 33 4.19 7.77 5.41
N ALA A 34 4.09 7.41 4.13
CA ALA A 34 4.90 6.33 3.58
C ALA A 34 6.38 6.65 3.81
N GLY A 35 7.12 5.72 4.42
CA GLY A 35 8.54 5.89 4.74
C GLY A 35 9.42 6.07 3.49
N PRO A 36 10.75 6.23 3.64
CA PRO A 36 11.65 6.32 2.50
C PRO A 36 11.54 5.08 1.60
N MET A 37 11.84 5.25 0.30
CA MET A 37 11.70 4.17 -0.68
C MET A 37 12.39 2.87 -0.28
N ASN A 38 13.60 2.95 0.29
CA ASN A 38 14.34 1.78 0.74
C ASN A 38 13.59 1.00 1.83
N GLN A 39 12.88 1.69 2.73
CA GLN A 39 12.08 1.04 3.77
C GLN A 39 10.86 0.35 3.16
N GLN A 40 10.20 1.00 2.19
CA GLN A 40 9.08 0.40 1.49
C GLN A 40 9.49 -0.84 0.71
N GLN A 41 10.62 -0.79 0.00
CA GLN A 41 11.17 -1.92 -0.75
C GLN A 41 11.57 -3.06 0.19
N ALA A 42 12.27 -2.77 1.28
CA ALA A 42 12.64 -3.79 2.28
C ALA A 42 11.40 -4.50 2.84
N ASN A 43 10.33 -3.75 3.12
CA ASN A 43 9.08 -4.29 3.61
C ASN A 43 8.35 -5.14 2.55
N ALA A 44 8.35 -4.69 1.30
CA ALA A 44 7.77 -5.44 0.19
C ALA A 44 8.47 -6.79 -0.02
N ILE A 45 9.79 -6.85 0.21
CA ILE A 45 10.53 -8.10 0.10
C ILE A 45 10.25 -9.04 1.29
N ALA A 46 10.12 -8.51 2.50
CA ALA A 46 9.82 -9.32 3.69
C ALA A 46 8.42 -9.96 3.63
N HIS A 47 7.47 -9.29 2.98
CA HIS A 47 6.08 -9.74 2.82
C HIS A 47 5.74 -10.17 1.39
N ASP A 48 6.75 -10.65 0.65
CA ASP A 48 6.58 -11.11 -0.72
C ASP A 48 5.62 -12.33 -0.78
N PRO A 49 4.51 -12.28 -1.54
CA PRO A 49 3.61 -13.41 -1.70
C PRO A 49 4.15 -14.50 -2.65
N PHE A 50 5.20 -14.23 -3.42
CA PHE A 50 5.74 -15.20 -4.38
C PHE A 50 6.50 -16.34 -3.67
N PRO A 51 6.41 -17.57 -4.21
CA PRO A 51 7.06 -18.71 -3.60
C PRO A 51 8.58 -18.56 -3.58
N GLN A 52 9.19 -19.08 -2.53
CA GLN A 52 10.64 -19.17 -2.41
C GLN A 52 11.16 -20.43 -3.12
N ASN A 53 12.39 -20.39 -3.61
CA ASN A 53 13.04 -21.48 -4.36
C ASN A 53 13.01 -22.87 -3.67
N GLY A 54 12.85 -22.92 -2.34
CA GLY A 54 12.74 -24.16 -1.57
C GLY A 54 11.32 -24.69 -1.37
N ILE A 55 10.30 -23.96 -1.82
CA ILE A 55 8.87 -24.29 -1.63
C ILE A 55 8.21 -24.61 -2.97
N ALA A 56 8.47 -23.79 -3.99
CA ALA A 56 7.96 -24.00 -5.35
C ALA A 56 8.93 -23.42 -6.39
N PRO A 57 8.71 -23.72 -7.70
CA PRO A 57 9.48 -23.12 -8.78
C PRO A 57 9.39 -21.58 -8.78
N ASP A 58 10.46 -20.93 -9.27
CA ASP A 58 10.52 -19.49 -9.38
C ASP A 58 9.63 -18.98 -10.54
N GLU A 59 8.81 -17.98 -10.26
CA GLU A 59 7.80 -17.43 -11.16
C GLU A 59 8.24 -16.04 -11.65
N LEU A 60 9.36 -16.00 -12.38
CA LEU A 60 10.01 -14.75 -12.84
C LEU A 60 9.11 -13.83 -13.67
N ALA A 61 8.06 -14.36 -14.30
CA ALA A 61 7.15 -13.60 -15.14
C ALA A 61 6.10 -12.80 -14.35
N SER A 62 5.80 -13.19 -13.10
CA SER A 62 4.74 -12.58 -12.31
C SER A 62 5.26 -11.52 -11.33
N ARG A 63 6.53 -11.60 -10.92
CA ARG A 63 7.14 -10.61 -10.02
C ARG A 63 7.61 -9.36 -10.78
N PRO A 64 7.44 -8.15 -10.20
CA PRO A 64 8.00 -6.93 -10.77
C PRO A 64 9.53 -7.03 -10.99
N PRO A 65 10.10 -6.45 -12.08
CA PRO A 65 11.50 -6.61 -12.46
C PRO A 65 12.53 -6.38 -11.35
N ASP A 66 12.39 -5.28 -10.59
CA ASP A 66 13.32 -4.90 -9.53
C ASP A 66 13.22 -5.76 -8.26
N TYR A 67 12.26 -6.69 -8.23
CA TYR A 67 11.98 -7.58 -7.11
C TYR A 67 12.24 -9.05 -7.48
N GLN A 68 12.50 -9.36 -8.76
CA GLN A 68 12.71 -10.73 -9.27
C GLN A 68 13.77 -11.51 -8.50
N GLN A 69 14.76 -10.85 -7.91
CA GLN A 69 15.80 -11.52 -7.13
C GLN A 69 15.37 -11.69 -5.66
N PRO A 70 15.12 -12.92 -5.19
CA PRO A 70 14.87 -13.16 -3.77
C PRO A 70 16.12 -12.86 -2.94
N LEU A 71 15.94 -12.58 -1.64
CA LEU A 71 17.08 -12.47 -0.73
C LEU A 71 17.88 -13.79 -0.71
N PRO A 72 19.20 -13.71 -0.53
CA PRO A 72 20.00 -14.87 -0.21
C PRO A 72 19.44 -15.60 1.01
N GLU A 73 19.38 -16.93 0.93
CA GLU A 73 18.87 -17.84 1.97
C GLU A 73 19.39 -17.50 3.38
N ALA A 74 20.70 -17.22 3.50
CA ALA A 74 21.35 -16.90 4.78
C ALA A 74 20.88 -15.57 5.40
N VAL A 75 20.42 -14.60 4.59
CA VAL A 75 19.83 -13.35 5.08
C VAL A 75 18.37 -13.60 5.44
N ARG A 76 17.65 -14.32 4.59
CA ARG A 76 16.22 -14.61 4.77
C ARG A 76 15.94 -15.39 6.06
N ASN A 77 16.76 -16.40 6.35
CA ASN A 77 16.63 -17.22 7.57
C ASN A 77 16.87 -16.43 8.87
N ARG A 78 17.42 -15.22 8.78
CA ARG A 78 17.65 -14.34 9.93
C ARG A 78 16.56 -13.27 10.11
N LEU A 79 15.69 -13.04 9.12
CA LEU A 79 14.66 -11.99 9.19
C LEU A 79 13.76 -12.11 10.42
N VAL A 80 13.22 -13.31 10.67
CA VAL A 80 12.32 -13.53 11.83
C VAL A 80 13.10 -13.51 13.16
N PRO A 81 14.22 -14.23 13.34
CA PRO A 81 15.01 -14.15 14.57
C PRO A 81 15.52 -12.75 14.91
N ASP A 82 15.93 -11.97 13.91
CA ASP A 82 16.47 -10.62 14.12
C ASP A 82 15.35 -9.60 14.41
N ALA A 83 14.19 -9.73 13.76
CA ALA A 83 13.05 -8.84 13.97
C ALA A 83 12.25 -9.19 15.23
N MET A 84 12.22 -10.48 15.61
CA MET A 84 11.42 -11.02 16.70
C MET A 84 12.27 -11.91 17.62
N PRO A 85 13.33 -11.38 18.27
CA PRO A 85 14.25 -12.16 19.09
C PRO A 85 13.57 -12.85 20.29
N TRP A 86 12.42 -12.35 20.72
CA TRP A 86 11.61 -12.94 21.79
C TRP A 86 10.83 -14.18 21.37
N LEU A 87 10.73 -14.49 20.06
CA LEU A 87 9.98 -15.66 19.57
C LEU A 87 10.70 -16.99 19.84
N GLY A 88 11.96 -16.94 20.27
CA GLY A 88 12.79 -18.12 20.51
C GLY A 88 13.22 -18.80 19.20
N ARG A 89 14.35 -19.52 19.25
CA ARG A 89 14.74 -20.47 18.20
C ARG A 89 14.21 -21.85 18.55
#